data_AF-A0A8T3VVA0-F1
#
_entry.id   AF-A0A8T3VVA0-F1
#
_cell.length_a   1.000
_cell.length_b   1.000
_cell.length_c   1.000
_cell.angle_alpha   90.00
_cell.angle_beta   90.00
_cell.angle_gamma   90.00
#
_symmetry.space_group_name_H-M   'P 1'
#
loop_
_entity.id
_entity.type
_entity.pdbx_description
1 polymer ?
#
loop_
_entity_poly.entity_id
_entity_poly.type
_entity_poly.pdbx_seq_one_letter_code
_entity_poly.pdbx_strand_id
1 'polypeptide(L)'
;MSGGSASNCTFTGNSASVAGGAMYEGSASNCTFTGNSASGAGGAMSGGSASNCTFILNSASEYEFDDTEDTECDDDCTFIVPQFSVYDFTSTYDSGEKLLFNLTYENQNYDDFNTTIKVYQNDALIGTYYALSGENGGWIVNLTEGIYHIALSLERFSKINEAMATIYITPIPTTISAPNITATYNNEDYWVVALLDSEGKPISNAQLSVDFNEETVNYTTNENGQIEVPIKGLLPNTYIATLSYAGNDLYNGSSATAKVTISKINTKLTASKVTATYNVNKYLLITLKDASGNVLANKKVSVKVGSIAKNLTTNAKGQVSVLISKLLPKTYAASISFAGDSYYNKSSAKATVVIKKASPKLTAKAKTFRVKVKSKKYKITLKNNKGAVMKNTKVTLTVNKKTYSAKTNSKGIATFKITNLKKKGKFTAVIKYAGNKYYNKITKKATIKIIK
;
A
#
# COMPACT_ATOMS: atom_id res chain seq x y z
N MET A 1 -18.30 69.48 22.34
CA MET A 1 -17.91 70.66 23.15
C MET A 1 -18.95 71.75 22.94
N SER A 2 -19.30 72.53 23.96
CA SER A 2 -20.22 73.67 23.85
C SER A 2 -19.50 74.90 24.39
N GLY A 3 -19.16 75.85 23.52
CA GLY A 3 -18.24 76.94 23.84
C GLY A 3 -16.78 76.51 24.04
N GLY A 4 -15.89 77.50 24.17
CA GLY A 4 -14.46 77.31 24.48
C GLY A 4 -13.55 77.20 23.25
N SER A 5 -12.27 76.87 23.47
CA SER A 5 -11.27 76.77 22.40
C SER A 5 -10.57 75.41 22.41
N ALA A 6 -10.38 74.82 21.23
CA ALA A 6 -9.59 73.62 21.02
C ALA A 6 -8.45 73.92 20.05
N SER A 7 -7.26 73.40 20.35
CA SER A 7 -6.09 73.55 19.49
C SER A 7 -5.34 72.23 19.35
N ASN A 8 -4.94 71.84 18.14
CA ASN A 8 -4.21 70.59 17.90
C ASN A 8 -4.97 69.35 18.41
N CYS A 9 -6.28 69.35 18.24
CA CYS A 9 -7.17 68.29 18.75
C CYS A 9 -7.76 67.46 17.60
N THR A 10 -8.09 66.20 17.88
CA THR A 10 -8.81 65.32 16.96
C THR A 10 -10.16 64.96 17.57
N PHE A 11 -11.23 65.21 16.80
CA PHE A 11 -12.61 64.91 17.16
C PHE A 11 -13.13 63.83 16.22
N THR A 12 -13.31 62.61 16.72
CA THR A 12 -13.72 61.47 15.91
C THR A 12 -15.02 60.87 16.41
N GLY A 13 -15.99 60.67 15.51
CA GLY A 13 -17.20 59.89 15.78
C GLY A 13 -18.15 60.48 16.82
N ASN A 14 -18.08 61.80 17.08
CA ASN A 14 -18.98 62.45 18.04
C ASN A 14 -20.37 62.66 17.43
N SER A 15 -21.41 62.72 18.27
CA SER A 15 -22.77 62.93 17.83
C SER A 15 -23.52 63.94 18.69
N ALA A 16 -24.36 64.76 18.06
CA ALA A 16 -25.27 65.70 18.72
C ALA A 16 -26.69 65.59 18.17
N SER A 17 -27.69 65.79 19.03
CA SER A 17 -29.11 65.74 18.62
C SER A 17 -29.63 67.02 17.96
N VAL A 18 -28.85 68.10 17.98
CA VAL A 18 -29.26 69.41 17.45
C VAL A 18 -28.22 69.91 16.46
N ALA A 19 -27.06 70.38 16.90
CA ALA A 19 -26.06 70.91 15.98
C ALA A 19 -24.64 70.72 16.55
N GLY A 20 -23.63 70.80 15.69
CA GLY A 20 -22.22 70.77 16.11
C GLY A 20 -21.83 69.44 16.72
N GLY A 21 -21.85 68.37 15.90
CA GLY A 21 -21.65 66.99 16.37
C GLY A 21 -20.42 66.78 17.23
N ALA A 22 -19.36 67.57 17.01
CA ALA A 22 -18.19 67.65 17.86
C ALA A 22 -18.09 68.97 18.67
N MET A 23 -18.44 70.12 18.10
CA MET A 23 -18.34 71.43 18.75
C MET A 23 -19.49 72.38 18.38
N TYR A 24 -20.07 73.04 19.38
CA TYR A 24 -21.13 74.04 19.23
C TYR A 24 -20.66 75.39 19.81
N GLU A 25 -20.71 76.48 19.03
CA GLU A 25 -20.34 77.86 19.41
C GLU A 25 -18.91 78.01 19.99
N GLY A 26 -17.91 77.34 19.42
CA GLY A 26 -16.52 77.33 19.92
C GLY A 26 -15.47 77.68 18.87
N SER A 27 -14.21 77.82 19.29
CA SER A 27 -13.07 78.09 18.39
C SER A 27 -12.16 76.87 18.25
N ALA A 28 -11.92 76.39 17.03
CA ALA A 28 -11.00 75.30 16.73
C ALA A 28 -9.79 75.80 15.92
N SER A 29 -8.58 75.39 16.29
CA SER A 29 -7.35 75.72 15.55
C SER A 29 -6.46 74.50 15.36
N ASN A 30 -6.02 74.22 14.12
CA ASN A 30 -5.21 73.03 13.83
C ASN A 30 -5.89 71.72 14.27
N CYS A 31 -7.23 71.65 14.17
CA CYS A 31 -8.00 70.49 14.62
C CYS A 31 -8.44 69.61 13.44
N THR A 32 -8.66 68.33 13.69
CA THR A 32 -9.21 67.39 12.71
C THR A 32 -10.55 66.85 13.20
N PHE A 33 -11.58 66.95 12.38
CA PHE A 33 -12.94 66.48 12.65
C PHE A 33 -13.30 65.37 11.69
N THR A 34 -13.42 64.14 12.20
CA THR A 34 -13.64 62.94 11.39
C THR A 34 -14.91 62.20 11.81
N GLY A 35 -15.84 61.96 10.89
CA GLY A 35 -16.98 61.08 11.16
C GLY A 35 -17.96 61.62 12.22
N ASN A 36 -17.97 62.92 12.51
CA ASN A 36 -18.89 63.51 13.49
C ASN A 36 -20.28 63.70 12.88
N SER A 37 -21.31 63.70 13.71
CA SER A 37 -22.71 63.75 13.24
C SER A 37 -23.62 64.66 14.06
N ALA A 38 -24.57 65.33 13.41
CA ALA A 38 -25.62 66.10 14.08
C ALA A 38 -27.00 65.79 13.47
N SER A 39 -28.07 65.77 14.27
CA SER A 39 -29.42 65.60 13.70
C SER A 39 -29.94 66.86 12.98
N GLY A 40 -29.58 68.06 13.44
CA GLY A 40 -29.88 69.33 12.74
C GLY A 40 -28.78 69.67 11.74
N ALA A 41 -28.02 70.74 12.01
CA ALA A 41 -27.01 71.32 11.12
C ALA A 41 -25.57 71.22 11.69
N GLY A 42 -24.54 71.38 10.85
CA GLY A 42 -23.15 71.39 11.29
C GLY A 42 -22.67 70.08 11.93
N GLY A 43 -22.45 69.05 11.10
CA GLY A 43 -22.10 67.69 11.50
C GLY A 43 -20.85 67.59 12.37
N ALA A 44 -19.85 68.46 12.16
CA ALA A 44 -18.71 68.61 13.07
C ALA A 44 -18.84 69.84 13.96
N MET A 45 -18.97 71.03 13.35
CA MET A 45 -19.09 72.30 14.08
C MET A 45 -20.39 73.02 13.76
N SER A 46 -20.96 73.71 14.74
CA SER A 46 -22.07 74.64 14.48
C SER A 46 -21.90 75.89 15.33
N GLY A 47 -21.80 77.06 14.69
CA GLY A 47 -21.43 78.31 15.33
C GLY A 47 -19.96 78.38 15.78
N GLY A 48 -19.40 79.59 15.79
CA GLY A 48 -18.03 79.85 16.27
C GLY A 48 -17.02 79.99 15.12
N SER A 49 -15.75 79.60 15.33
CA SER A 49 -14.69 79.78 14.34
C SER A 49 -13.76 78.57 14.20
N ALA A 50 -13.24 78.32 13.01
CA ALA A 50 -12.28 77.26 12.72
C ALA A 50 -11.13 77.80 11.86
N SER A 51 -9.89 77.53 12.27
CA SER A 51 -8.68 77.88 11.49
C SER A 51 -7.74 76.70 11.36
N ASN A 52 -7.20 76.51 10.16
CA ASN A 52 -6.34 75.39 9.76
C ASN A 52 -6.92 74.02 10.20
N CYS A 53 -8.24 73.87 10.08
CA CYS A 53 -8.96 72.67 10.51
C CYS A 53 -9.28 71.78 9.32
N THR A 54 -9.24 70.46 9.53
CA THR A 54 -9.59 69.46 8.51
C THR A 54 -10.89 68.77 8.89
N PHE A 55 -11.85 68.74 7.97
CA PHE A 55 -13.15 68.10 8.12
C PHE A 55 -13.25 66.92 7.15
N ILE A 56 -13.47 65.73 7.69
CA ILE A 56 -13.52 64.48 6.93
C ILE A 56 -14.82 63.75 7.27
N LEU A 57 -15.70 63.63 6.29
CA LEU A 57 -16.93 62.84 6.43
C LEU A 57 -17.73 63.19 7.69
N ASN A 58 -18.04 64.47 7.93
CA ASN A 58 -19.01 64.82 8.96
C ASN A 58 -20.42 64.95 8.34
N SER A 59 -21.46 64.62 9.11
CA SER A 59 -22.83 64.50 8.60
C SER A 59 -23.83 65.27 9.44
N ALA A 60 -24.78 65.91 8.79
CA ALA A 60 -25.93 66.54 9.42
C ALA A 60 -27.21 65.97 8.78
N SER A 61 -28.28 65.71 9.55
CA SER A 61 -29.48 65.05 8.98
C SER A 61 -30.53 66.00 8.41
N GLU A 62 -30.57 67.27 8.83
CA GLU A 62 -31.44 68.28 8.21
C GLU A 62 -30.86 68.86 6.91
N TYR A 63 -29.54 68.77 6.70
CA TYR A 63 -28.85 69.26 5.51
C TYR A 63 -27.78 68.26 5.04
N GLU A 64 -27.84 67.83 3.78
CA GLU A 64 -26.89 66.84 3.24
C GLU A 64 -25.44 67.35 3.25
N PHE A 65 -24.64 66.82 4.19
CA PHE A 65 -23.25 67.21 4.50
C PHE A 65 -23.07 68.69 4.67
N ASP A 66 -23.39 69.15 5.86
CA ASP A 66 -22.73 70.32 6.36
C ASP A 66 -21.68 69.88 7.38
N ASP A 67 -20.39 69.99 7.03
CA ASP A 67 -19.32 69.81 8.00
C ASP A 67 -19.42 70.90 9.08
N THR A 68 -19.86 72.10 8.72
CA THR A 68 -19.89 73.27 9.59
C THR A 68 -21.06 74.23 9.29
N GLU A 69 -22.00 74.40 10.23
CA GLU A 69 -23.07 75.40 10.06
C GLU A 69 -22.72 76.69 10.80
N ASP A 70 -22.98 77.86 10.21
CA ASP A 70 -22.75 79.18 10.83
C ASP A 70 -21.37 79.32 11.53
N THR A 71 -20.37 78.56 11.06
CA THR A 71 -19.01 78.56 11.61
C THR A 71 -18.11 79.36 10.69
N GLU A 72 -17.42 80.36 11.24
CA GLU A 72 -16.41 81.12 10.52
C GLU A 72 -15.18 80.23 10.27
N CYS A 73 -15.14 79.55 9.12
CA CYS A 73 -13.94 78.90 8.61
C CYS A 73 -13.12 79.94 7.83
N ASP A 74 -11.90 80.21 8.28
CA ASP A 74 -10.94 80.97 7.47
C ASP A 74 -10.62 80.19 6.16
N ASP A 75 -10.05 80.86 5.14
CA ASP A 75 -9.68 80.26 3.84
C ASP A 75 -8.67 79.07 3.95
N ASP A 76 -8.25 78.71 5.16
CA ASP A 76 -7.30 77.64 5.49
C ASP A 76 -7.95 76.32 5.99
N CYS A 77 -9.28 76.25 6.04
CA CYS A 77 -9.99 75.00 6.31
C CYS A 77 -9.97 74.03 5.11
N THR A 78 -9.84 72.73 5.39
CA THR A 78 -9.85 71.67 4.36
C THR A 78 -11.03 70.73 4.55
N PHE A 79 -11.84 70.56 3.52
CA PHE A 79 -13.00 69.65 3.51
C PHE A 79 -12.73 68.46 2.59
N ILE A 80 -12.79 67.25 3.14
CA ILE A 80 -12.38 66.02 2.46
C ILE A 80 -13.59 65.10 2.27
N VAL A 81 -13.93 64.85 1.00
CA VAL A 81 -14.94 63.86 0.59
C VAL A 81 -14.21 62.70 -0.11
N PRO A 82 -13.80 61.67 0.64
CA PRO A 82 -13.10 60.54 0.04
C PRO A 82 -14.05 59.71 -0.84
N GLN A 83 -13.46 58.94 -1.76
CA GLN A 83 -14.16 58.04 -2.68
C GLN A 83 -13.83 56.59 -2.36
N PHE A 84 -14.74 55.67 -2.62
CA PHE A 84 -14.43 54.25 -2.48
C PHE A 84 -13.42 53.78 -3.53
N SER A 85 -12.46 52.97 -3.08
CA SER A 85 -11.57 52.17 -3.90
C SER A 85 -11.75 50.71 -3.53
N VAL A 86 -12.20 49.92 -4.51
CA VAL A 86 -12.42 48.48 -4.38
C VAL A 86 -12.07 47.83 -5.71
N TYR A 87 -11.49 46.63 -5.64
CA TYR A 87 -11.18 45.82 -6.80
C TYR A 87 -12.08 44.59 -6.84
N ASP A 88 -12.21 43.99 -8.03
CA ASP A 88 -12.79 42.67 -8.17
C ASP A 88 -12.07 41.68 -7.25
N PHE A 89 -12.84 40.78 -6.65
CA PHE A 89 -12.36 39.86 -5.62
C PHE A 89 -12.67 38.43 -6.05
N THR A 90 -11.65 37.57 -6.02
CA THR A 90 -11.82 36.14 -6.33
C THR A 90 -11.38 35.34 -5.12
N SER A 91 -12.21 34.41 -4.67
CA SER A 91 -11.89 33.54 -3.56
C SER A 91 -12.54 32.16 -3.70
N THR A 92 -12.12 31.22 -2.87
CA THR A 92 -12.82 29.94 -2.70
C THR A 92 -13.84 30.06 -1.57
N TYR A 93 -14.89 29.23 -1.63
CA TYR A 93 -15.84 29.14 -0.53
C TYR A 93 -15.14 28.88 0.82
N ASP A 94 -15.57 29.57 1.88
CA ASP A 94 -15.07 29.43 3.26
C ASP A 94 -13.54 29.64 3.44
N SER A 95 -12.90 30.38 2.53
CA SER A 95 -11.46 30.69 2.61
C SER A 95 -11.08 31.56 3.81
N GLY A 96 -12.04 32.29 4.37
CA GLY A 96 -11.80 33.32 5.39
C GLY A 96 -11.13 34.60 4.85
N GLU A 97 -10.93 34.70 3.53
CA GLU A 97 -10.38 35.89 2.90
C GLU A 97 -11.33 37.08 3.01
N LYS A 98 -10.75 38.28 3.10
CA LYS A 98 -11.48 39.52 3.22
C LYS A 98 -11.45 40.29 1.90
N LEU A 99 -12.62 40.73 1.45
CA LEU A 99 -12.72 41.83 0.51
C LEU A 99 -12.28 43.11 1.22
N LEU A 100 -11.16 43.69 0.78
CA LEU A 100 -10.69 44.99 1.24
C LEU A 100 -11.24 46.09 0.34
N PHE A 101 -11.71 47.16 0.97
CA PHE A 101 -12.16 48.38 0.31
C PHE A 101 -11.77 49.57 1.18
N ASN A 102 -11.33 50.65 0.54
CA ASN A 102 -10.81 51.82 1.22
C ASN A 102 -11.58 53.06 0.79
N LEU A 103 -11.67 54.04 1.69
CA LEU A 103 -12.04 55.40 1.31
C LEU A 103 -10.76 56.17 1.03
N THR A 104 -10.64 56.82 -0.12
CA THR A 104 -9.40 57.47 -0.56
C THR A 104 -9.61 58.92 -0.98
N TYR A 105 -8.65 59.78 -0.62
CA TYR A 105 -8.56 61.16 -1.09
C TYR A 105 -7.09 61.53 -1.29
N GLU A 106 -6.72 62.08 -2.44
CA GLU A 106 -5.35 62.50 -2.79
C GLU A 106 -4.24 61.47 -2.42
N ASN A 107 -4.52 60.18 -2.65
CA ASN A 107 -3.66 59.02 -2.34
C ASN A 107 -3.49 58.69 -0.85
N GLN A 108 -4.31 59.26 0.04
CA GLN A 108 -4.43 58.84 1.44
C GLN A 108 -5.64 57.92 1.63
N ASN A 109 -5.48 56.88 2.45
CA ASN A 109 -6.56 55.99 2.86
C ASN A 109 -7.18 56.48 4.17
N TYR A 110 -8.50 56.38 4.25
CA TYR A 110 -9.32 56.70 5.41
C TYR A 110 -10.05 55.42 5.86
N ASP A 111 -9.54 54.85 6.95
CA ASP A 111 -9.94 53.54 7.43
C ASP A 111 -10.99 53.64 8.54
N ASP A 112 -11.54 52.51 8.95
CA ASP A 112 -12.46 52.37 10.09
C ASP A 112 -13.83 53.04 9.94
N PHE A 113 -14.28 53.28 8.70
CA PHE A 113 -15.64 53.73 8.44
C PHE A 113 -16.60 52.55 8.23
N ASN A 114 -17.70 52.53 8.98
CA ASN A 114 -18.73 51.52 8.84
C ASN A 114 -19.42 51.63 7.47
N THR A 115 -19.14 50.68 6.60
CA THR A 115 -19.56 50.66 5.20
C THR A 115 -20.64 49.62 4.97
N THR A 116 -21.67 50.01 4.23
CA THR A 116 -22.75 49.12 3.78
C THR A 116 -22.38 48.50 2.45
N ILE A 117 -22.52 47.18 2.37
CA ILE A 117 -22.18 46.36 1.21
C ILE A 117 -23.47 45.69 0.75
N LYS A 118 -24.06 46.20 -0.33
CA LYS A 118 -25.22 45.56 -0.97
C LYS A 118 -24.71 44.56 -1.98
N VAL A 119 -25.18 43.32 -1.90
CA VAL A 119 -24.73 42.21 -2.74
C VAL A 119 -25.86 41.79 -3.67
N TYR A 120 -25.56 41.73 -4.95
CA TYR A 120 -26.48 41.40 -6.02
C TYR A 120 -26.05 40.14 -6.75
N GLN A 121 -27.03 39.32 -7.14
CA GLN A 121 -26.84 38.20 -8.05
C GLN A 121 -27.96 38.22 -9.09
N ASN A 122 -27.61 38.15 -10.37
CA ASN A 122 -28.55 38.30 -11.48
C ASN A 122 -29.44 39.56 -11.33
N ASP A 123 -28.81 40.70 -11.00
CA ASP A 123 -29.43 42.01 -10.75
C ASP A 123 -30.43 42.08 -9.57
N ALA A 124 -30.60 41.00 -8.80
CA ALA A 124 -31.44 40.99 -7.61
C ALA A 124 -30.58 41.19 -6.35
N LEU A 125 -31.02 42.06 -5.43
CA LEU A 125 -30.40 42.21 -4.12
C LEU A 125 -30.62 40.93 -3.31
N ILE A 126 -29.53 40.24 -2.97
CA ILE A 126 -29.57 38.99 -2.19
C ILE A 126 -29.17 39.20 -0.72
N GLY A 127 -28.47 40.30 -0.41
CA GLY A 127 -28.00 40.56 0.94
C GLY A 127 -27.45 41.96 1.15
N THR A 128 -27.42 42.39 2.41
CA THR A 128 -26.78 43.64 2.85
C THR A 128 -25.90 43.32 4.05
N TYR A 129 -24.63 43.69 3.94
CA TYR A 129 -23.59 43.40 4.93
C TYR A 129 -22.92 44.69 5.38
N TYR A 130 -22.23 44.64 6.51
CA TYR A 130 -21.54 45.79 7.09
C TYR A 130 -20.11 45.40 7.46
N ALA A 131 -19.15 46.23 7.07
CA ALA A 131 -17.75 46.08 7.47
C ALA A 131 -17.06 47.44 7.52
N LEU A 132 -15.99 47.52 8.32
CA LEU A 132 -15.13 48.70 8.36
C LEU A 132 -14.29 48.78 7.09
N SER A 133 -14.07 49.98 6.55
CA SER A 133 -13.07 50.22 5.49
C SER A 133 -11.65 50.07 6.03
N GLY A 134 -10.68 49.84 5.13
CA GLY A 134 -9.27 49.86 5.50
C GLY A 134 -8.62 48.50 5.77
N GLU A 135 -7.32 48.53 6.07
CA GLU A 135 -6.48 47.32 6.22
C GLU A 135 -6.88 46.45 7.42
N ASN A 136 -7.36 47.08 8.49
CA ASN A 136 -7.84 46.38 9.70
C ASN A 136 -9.30 45.92 9.58
N GLY A 137 -10.03 46.48 8.62
CA GLY A 137 -11.42 46.18 8.34
C GLY A 137 -11.60 45.04 7.33
N GLY A 138 -12.42 45.31 6.32
CA GLY A 138 -12.76 44.40 5.24
C GLY A 138 -13.88 43.42 5.59
N TRP A 139 -14.53 42.92 4.54
CA TRP A 139 -15.65 41.98 4.67
C TRP A 139 -15.17 40.55 4.41
N ILE A 140 -15.31 39.65 5.40
CA ILE A 140 -15.11 38.21 5.18
C ILE A 140 -16.24 37.72 4.28
N VAL A 141 -15.90 37.37 3.04
CA VAL A 141 -16.89 36.99 2.04
C VAL A 141 -17.30 35.53 2.27
N ASN A 142 -18.52 35.33 2.76
CA ASN A 142 -19.09 34.01 2.97
C ASN A 142 -20.34 33.82 2.09
N LEU A 143 -20.09 33.74 0.78
CA LEU A 143 -21.11 33.49 -0.25
C LEU A 143 -20.85 32.11 -0.88
N THR A 144 -21.89 31.46 -1.39
CA THR A 144 -21.77 30.22 -2.17
C THR A 144 -21.09 30.45 -3.53
N GLU A 145 -20.73 29.38 -4.24
CA GLU A 145 -20.21 29.48 -5.61
C GLU A 145 -21.09 30.40 -6.48
N GLY A 146 -20.43 31.30 -7.22
CA GLY A 146 -21.12 32.20 -8.13
C GLY A 146 -20.37 33.49 -8.40
N ILE A 147 -20.99 34.30 -9.26
CA ILE A 147 -20.56 35.65 -9.59
C ILE A 147 -21.56 36.61 -8.96
N TYR A 148 -21.06 37.59 -8.21
CA TYR A 148 -21.86 38.58 -7.52
C TYR A 148 -21.36 39.97 -7.86
N HIS A 149 -22.26 40.94 -7.91
CA HIS A 149 -21.90 42.35 -8.00
C HIS A 149 -22.18 43.01 -6.66
N ILE A 150 -21.29 43.87 -6.19
CA ILE A 150 -21.50 44.61 -4.95
C ILE A 150 -21.58 46.10 -5.21
N ALA A 151 -22.34 46.79 -4.38
CA ALA A 151 -22.35 48.24 -4.28
C ALA A 151 -21.93 48.65 -2.86
N LEU A 152 -20.90 49.48 -2.76
CA LEU A 152 -20.43 50.05 -1.50
C LEU A 152 -21.04 51.43 -1.30
N SER A 153 -21.60 51.66 -0.11
CA SER A 153 -22.17 52.97 0.26
C SER A 153 -21.94 53.23 1.75
N LEU A 154 -21.88 54.51 2.13
CA LEU A 154 -22.03 54.90 3.52
C LEU A 154 -23.42 55.54 3.70
N GLU A 155 -24.32 54.89 4.44
CA GLU A 155 -25.74 55.30 4.55
C GLU A 155 -25.95 56.74 5.05
N ARG A 156 -24.98 57.30 5.79
CA ARG A 156 -25.05 58.68 6.32
C ARG A 156 -24.56 59.75 5.33
N PHE A 157 -24.14 59.34 4.14
CA PHE A 157 -23.28 60.15 3.27
C PHE A 157 -23.68 59.98 1.77
N SER A 158 -24.73 60.67 1.33
CA SER A 158 -25.35 60.61 -0.02
C SER A 158 -24.46 61.00 -1.21
N LYS A 159 -23.36 61.76 -0.99
CA LYS A 159 -22.48 62.32 -2.04
C LYS A 159 -21.27 61.44 -2.36
N ILE A 160 -21.05 60.36 -1.61
CA ILE A 160 -19.97 59.41 -1.91
C ILE A 160 -20.45 58.56 -3.09
N ASN A 161 -19.67 58.49 -4.17
CA ASN A 161 -20.03 57.66 -5.30
C ASN A 161 -20.11 56.20 -4.86
N GLU A 162 -21.20 55.52 -5.22
CA GLU A 162 -21.28 54.07 -5.07
C GLU A 162 -20.16 53.43 -5.90
N ALA A 163 -19.28 52.68 -5.25
CA ALA A 163 -18.31 51.88 -5.96
C ALA A 163 -18.84 50.47 -6.17
N MET A 164 -18.62 49.96 -7.38
CA MET A 164 -19.02 48.63 -7.78
C MET A 164 -17.80 47.73 -7.95
N ALA A 165 -17.93 46.48 -7.50
CA ALA A 165 -16.95 45.43 -7.78
C ALA A 165 -17.66 44.10 -8.04
N THR A 166 -16.95 43.18 -8.67
CA THR A 166 -17.41 41.82 -8.90
C THR A 166 -16.71 40.85 -7.96
N ILE A 167 -17.48 39.98 -7.31
CA ILE A 167 -17.00 38.89 -6.48
C ILE A 167 -17.18 37.58 -7.25
N TYR A 168 -16.09 36.81 -7.35
CA TYR A 168 -16.07 35.47 -7.92
C TYR A 168 -15.78 34.46 -6.81
N ILE A 169 -16.77 33.66 -6.44
CA ILE A 169 -16.59 32.53 -5.52
C ILE A 169 -16.52 31.24 -6.31
N THR A 170 -15.44 30.49 -6.12
CA THR A 170 -15.20 29.20 -6.76
C THR A 170 -15.25 28.04 -5.75
N PRO A 171 -15.57 26.80 -6.18
CA PRO A 171 -15.53 25.64 -5.30
C PRO A 171 -14.10 25.35 -4.82
N ILE A 172 -13.99 24.72 -3.66
CA ILE A 172 -12.70 24.37 -3.05
C ILE A 172 -12.02 23.26 -3.89
N PRO A 173 -10.77 23.44 -4.36
CA PRO A 173 -10.06 22.39 -5.07
C PRO A 173 -9.87 21.12 -4.22
N THR A 174 -9.88 19.94 -4.85
CA THR A 174 -9.71 18.67 -4.16
C THR A 174 -8.55 17.85 -4.69
N THR A 175 -8.00 16.98 -3.84
CA THR A 175 -6.93 16.04 -4.17
C THR A 175 -7.29 14.64 -3.70
N ILE A 176 -7.11 13.64 -4.57
CA ILE A 176 -7.20 12.23 -4.20
C ILE A 176 -5.79 11.70 -3.88
N SER A 177 -5.54 11.39 -2.61
CA SER A 177 -4.32 10.75 -2.14
C SER A 177 -4.44 9.23 -2.27
N ALA A 178 -3.88 8.70 -3.36
CA ALA A 178 -3.94 7.28 -3.72
C ALA A 178 -2.51 6.69 -3.81
N PRO A 179 -1.96 6.15 -2.71
CA PRO A 179 -0.59 5.63 -2.71
C PRO A 179 -0.48 4.36 -3.57
N ASN A 180 0.64 4.22 -4.29
CA ASN A 180 1.00 2.94 -4.90
C ASN A 180 1.30 1.92 -3.81
N ILE A 181 0.75 0.71 -3.91
CA ILE A 181 0.98 -0.36 -2.93
C ILE A 181 1.48 -1.64 -3.57
N THR A 182 2.15 -2.47 -2.76
CA THR A 182 2.48 -3.85 -3.09
C THR A 182 1.97 -4.76 -1.98
N ALA A 183 1.16 -5.75 -2.35
CA ALA A 183 0.67 -6.78 -1.45
C ALA A 183 1.01 -8.17 -2.00
N THR A 184 0.87 -9.21 -1.19
CA THR A 184 0.99 -10.60 -1.67
C THR A 184 -0.39 -11.18 -1.97
N TYR A 185 -0.45 -12.19 -2.84
CA TYR A 185 -1.71 -12.88 -3.14
C TYR A 185 -2.41 -13.36 -1.86
N ASN A 186 -3.74 -13.20 -1.81
CA ASN A 186 -4.57 -13.45 -0.63
C ASN A 186 -4.22 -12.59 0.61
N ASN A 187 -3.61 -11.41 0.43
CA ASN A 187 -3.59 -10.42 1.50
C ASN A 187 -5.04 -10.06 1.89
N GLU A 188 -5.29 -9.94 3.19
CA GLU A 188 -6.58 -9.55 3.77
C GLU A 188 -6.67 -8.05 4.06
N ASP A 189 -5.55 -7.31 3.94
CA ASP A 189 -5.52 -5.86 4.08
C ASP A 189 -6.30 -5.16 2.96
N TYR A 190 -6.62 -3.89 3.20
CA TYR A 190 -7.27 -2.99 2.25
C TYR A 190 -6.26 -2.00 1.67
N TRP A 191 -6.55 -1.51 0.47
CA TRP A 191 -5.89 -0.34 -0.08
C TRP A 191 -6.63 0.92 0.37
N VAL A 192 -5.98 1.74 1.19
CA VAL A 192 -6.56 2.95 1.75
C VAL A 192 -6.24 4.16 0.86
N VAL A 193 -7.27 4.90 0.51
CA VAL A 193 -7.22 6.13 -0.30
C VAL A 193 -7.95 7.23 0.46
N ALA A 194 -7.48 8.47 0.35
CA ALA A 194 -8.14 9.63 0.95
C ALA A 194 -8.54 10.68 -0.11
N LEU A 195 -9.70 11.31 0.08
CA LEU A 195 -10.13 12.53 -0.61
C LEU A 195 -9.96 13.71 0.36
N LEU A 196 -9.17 14.68 -0.06
CA LEU A 196 -8.81 15.86 0.73
C LEU A 196 -9.13 17.13 -0.07
N ASP A 197 -9.31 18.25 0.62
CA ASP A 197 -9.29 19.56 -0.03
C ASP A 197 -7.85 20.06 -0.30
N SER A 198 -7.72 21.26 -0.87
CA SER A 198 -6.43 21.90 -1.18
C SER A 198 -5.55 22.16 0.05
N GLU A 199 -6.12 22.20 1.25
CA GLU A 199 -5.40 22.40 2.50
C GLU A 199 -5.05 21.08 3.20
N GLY A 200 -5.50 19.96 2.64
CA GLY A 200 -5.27 18.62 3.19
C GLY A 200 -6.30 18.20 4.24
N LYS A 201 -7.41 18.93 4.39
CA LYS A 201 -8.50 18.57 5.29
C LYS A 201 -9.35 17.45 4.66
N PRO A 202 -9.81 16.47 5.46
CA PRO A 202 -10.60 15.36 4.95
C PRO A 202 -11.99 15.77 4.48
N ILE A 203 -12.42 15.23 3.33
CA ILE A 203 -13.77 15.40 2.80
C ILE A 203 -14.57 14.11 3.08
N SER A 204 -15.46 14.16 4.06
CA SER A 204 -16.29 13.03 4.48
C SER A 204 -17.60 12.93 3.71
N ASN A 205 -18.22 11.75 3.71
CA ASN A 205 -19.50 11.45 3.05
C ASN A 205 -19.55 11.75 1.54
N ALA A 206 -18.40 11.81 0.89
CA ALA A 206 -18.28 12.03 -0.55
C ALA A 206 -18.23 10.69 -1.31
N GLN A 207 -18.85 10.66 -2.50
CA GLN A 207 -18.81 9.50 -3.38
C GLN A 207 -17.54 9.52 -4.23
N LEU A 208 -16.62 8.60 -3.95
CA LEU A 208 -15.39 8.40 -4.71
C LEU A 208 -15.54 7.16 -5.60
N SER A 209 -15.45 7.35 -6.91
CA SER A 209 -15.49 6.27 -7.90
C SER A 209 -14.11 5.68 -8.09
N VAL A 210 -14.00 4.36 -7.96
CA VAL A 210 -12.76 3.61 -8.17
C VAL A 210 -12.99 2.61 -9.30
N ASP A 211 -12.35 2.86 -10.44
CA ASP A 211 -12.22 1.87 -11.51
C ASP A 211 -11.02 0.98 -11.18
N PHE A 212 -11.33 -0.26 -10.83
CA PHE A 212 -10.38 -1.28 -10.44
C PHE A 212 -10.64 -2.53 -11.26
N ASN A 213 -9.72 -2.89 -12.18
CA ASN A 213 -9.81 -4.11 -12.98
C ASN A 213 -11.07 -4.17 -13.89
N GLU A 214 -11.34 -3.09 -14.63
CA GLU A 214 -12.49 -2.95 -15.56
C GLU A 214 -13.87 -2.98 -14.87
N GLU A 215 -13.89 -2.88 -13.54
CA GLU A 215 -15.09 -2.74 -12.74
C GLU A 215 -15.03 -1.42 -11.97
N THR A 216 -16.05 -0.60 -12.11
CA THR A 216 -16.18 0.67 -11.38
C THR A 216 -17.06 0.48 -10.16
N VAL A 217 -16.52 0.77 -8.99
CA VAL A 217 -17.24 0.70 -7.71
C VAL A 217 -17.18 2.07 -7.04
N ASN A 218 -18.33 2.53 -6.55
CA ASN A 218 -18.41 3.78 -5.78
C ASN A 218 -18.30 3.49 -4.29
N TYR A 219 -17.45 4.25 -3.61
CA TYR A 219 -17.26 4.20 -2.17
C TYR A 219 -17.62 5.54 -1.54
N THR A 220 -18.11 5.51 -0.31
CA THR A 220 -18.37 6.73 0.48
C THR A 220 -17.20 6.96 1.43
N THR A 221 -16.63 8.17 1.41
CA THR A 221 -15.54 8.53 2.33
C THR A 221 -16.02 8.61 3.77
N ASN A 222 -15.22 8.11 4.71
CA ASN A 222 -15.49 8.20 6.15
C ASN A 222 -15.13 9.59 6.72
N GLU A 223 -15.21 9.77 8.04
CA GLU A 223 -14.89 11.04 8.73
C GLU A 223 -13.44 11.53 8.49
N ASN A 224 -12.52 10.62 8.17
CA ASN A 224 -11.14 10.94 7.81
C ASN A 224 -10.95 11.13 6.29
N GLY A 225 -12.03 11.22 5.53
CA GLY A 225 -11.99 11.35 4.08
C GLY A 225 -11.52 10.09 3.36
N GLN A 226 -11.50 8.94 4.04
CA GLN A 226 -10.88 7.72 3.53
C GLN A 226 -11.89 6.69 3.03
N ILE A 227 -11.45 5.88 2.07
CA ILE A 227 -12.11 4.65 1.63
C ILE A 227 -11.14 3.46 1.75
N GLU A 228 -11.69 2.28 1.98
CA GLU A 228 -10.95 1.01 2.06
C GLU A 228 -11.32 0.12 0.87
N VAL A 229 -10.43 0.04 -0.12
CA VAL A 229 -10.66 -0.76 -1.33
C VAL A 229 -10.15 -2.20 -1.09
N PRO A 230 -11.01 -3.23 -1.18
CA PRO A 230 -10.60 -4.62 -0.96
C PRO A 230 -9.68 -5.10 -2.08
N ILE A 231 -8.52 -5.63 -1.70
CA ILE A 231 -7.54 -6.24 -2.63
C ILE A 231 -7.44 -7.76 -2.50
N LYS A 232 -8.24 -8.34 -1.59
CA LYS A 232 -8.32 -9.79 -1.38
C LYS A 232 -8.95 -10.47 -2.60
N GLY A 233 -8.35 -11.58 -3.04
CA GLY A 233 -8.82 -12.37 -4.18
C GLY A 233 -8.32 -11.90 -5.54
N LEU A 234 -7.68 -10.73 -5.62
CA LEU A 234 -6.99 -10.29 -6.84
C LEU A 234 -5.86 -11.26 -7.19
N LEU A 235 -5.76 -11.60 -8.47
CA LEU A 235 -4.69 -12.45 -8.98
C LEU A 235 -3.34 -11.69 -8.97
N PRO A 236 -2.20 -12.40 -8.91
CA PRO A 236 -0.91 -11.72 -9.00
C PRO A 236 -0.72 -10.98 -10.33
N ASN A 237 -0.73 -9.65 -10.26
CA ASN A 237 -0.51 -8.74 -11.37
C ASN A 237 -0.23 -7.32 -10.84
N THR A 238 0.16 -6.41 -11.71
CA THR A 238 0.11 -4.96 -11.43
C THR A 238 -1.16 -4.39 -12.05
N TYR A 239 -2.06 -3.94 -11.20
CA TYR A 239 -3.29 -3.25 -11.57
C TYR A 239 -3.05 -1.74 -11.58
N ILE A 240 -3.61 -1.04 -12.56
CA ILE A 240 -3.67 0.42 -12.58
C ILE A 240 -5.10 0.78 -12.22
N ALA A 241 -5.29 1.41 -11.07
CA ALA A 241 -6.57 1.90 -10.62
C ALA A 241 -6.72 3.37 -11.03
N THR A 242 -7.90 3.73 -11.51
CA THR A 242 -8.29 5.12 -11.80
C THR A 242 -9.34 5.53 -10.80
N LEU A 243 -9.16 6.67 -10.15
CA LEU A 243 -10.08 7.21 -9.17
C LEU A 243 -10.61 8.54 -9.66
N SER A 244 -11.90 8.78 -9.40
CA SER A 244 -12.54 10.02 -9.78
C SER A 244 -13.54 10.46 -8.73
N TYR A 245 -13.47 11.75 -8.39
CA TYR A 245 -14.46 12.47 -7.63
C TYR A 245 -15.08 13.51 -8.56
N ALA A 246 -16.41 13.47 -8.72
CA ALA A 246 -17.11 14.35 -9.66
C ALA A 246 -17.14 15.82 -9.18
N GLY A 247 -16.99 16.07 -7.88
CA GLY A 247 -17.23 17.37 -7.29
C GLY A 247 -18.69 17.60 -6.89
N ASN A 248 -18.94 18.78 -6.31
CA ASN A 248 -20.24 19.36 -6.00
C ASN A 248 -20.09 20.89 -5.88
N ASP A 249 -21.16 21.61 -5.53
CA ASP A 249 -21.17 23.08 -5.39
C ASP A 249 -20.12 23.63 -4.41
N LEU A 250 -19.63 22.79 -3.49
CA LEU A 250 -18.65 23.15 -2.49
C LEU A 250 -17.21 22.79 -2.89
N TYR A 251 -17.05 21.73 -3.69
CA TYR A 251 -15.77 21.12 -3.99
C TYR A 251 -15.61 20.80 -5.48
N ASN A 252 -14.49 21.20 -6.07
CA ASN A 252 -14.15 20.80 -7.44
C ASN A 252 -13.93 19.29 -7.55
N GLY A 253 -14.27 18.73 -8.71
CA GLY A 253 -13.91 17.36 -9.06
C GLY A 253 -12.40 17.17 -9.18
N SER A 254 -11.95 15.94 -8.93
CA SER A 254 -10.53 15.56 -9.07
C SER A 254 -10.41 14.11 -9.51
N SER A 255 -9.23 13.75 -10.03
CA SER A 255 -8.93 12.39 -10.45
C SER A 255 -7.50 12.02 -10.11
N ALA A 256 -7.25 10.73 -9.90
CA ALA A 256 -5.92 10.19 -9.65
C ALA A 256 -5.77 8.80 -10.25
N THR A 257 -4.53 8.36 -10.43
CA THR A 257 -4.22 6.98 -10.80
C THR A 257 -3.17 6.42 -9.86
N ALA A 258 -3.29 5.14 -9.53
CA ALA A 258 -2.33 4.45 -8.68
C ALA A 258 -2.10 3.01 -9.12
N LYS A 259 -0.92 2.48 -8.82
CA LYS A 259 -0.53 1.10 -9.07
C LYS A 259 -0.75 0.25 -7.83
N VAL A 260 -1.52 -0.81 -7.98
CA VAL A 260 -1.70 -1.85 -6.96
C VAL A 260 -1.06 -3.13 -7.47
N THR A 261 0.08 -3.51 -6.88
CA THR A 261 0.82 -4.72 -7.29
C THR A 261 0.56 -5.87 -6.35
N ILE A 262 -0.01 -6.95 -6.88
CA ILE A 262 -0.20 -8.22 -6.17
C ILE A 262 0.91 -9.17 -6.56
N SER A 263 1.80 -9.46 -5.62
CA SER A 263 2.94 -10.35 -5.79
C SER A 263 2.57 -11.80 -5.55
N LYS A 264 3.20 -12.70 -6.30
CA LYS A 264 3.10 -14.15 -6.08
C LYS A 264 3.68 -14.55 -4.71
N ILE A 265 3.15 -15.63 -4.14
CA ILE A 265 3.64 -16.17 -2.87
C ILE A 265 4.90 -17.01 -3.11
N ASN A 266 5.94 -16.79 -2.31
CA ASN A 266 7.15 -17.59 -2.36
C ASN A 266 6.89 -19.03 -1.91
N THR A 267 7.59 -19.99 -2.54
CA THR A 267 7.46 -21.42 -2.20
C THR A 267 8.74 -22.01 -1.70
N LYS A 268 8.62 -23.10 -0.93
CA LYS A 268 9.71 -23.85 -0.34
C LYS A 268 9.56 -25.33 -0.65
N LEU A 269 10.47 -25.83 -1.49
CA LEU A 269 10.67 -27.26 -1.68
C LEU A 269 11.64 -27.83 -0.65
N THR A 270 11.29 -28.97 -0.08
CA THR A 270 12.14 -29.67 0.88
C THR A 270 12.23 -31.15 0.56
N ALA A 271 13.43 -31.71 0.71
CA ALA A 271 13.69 -33.13 0.57
C ALA A 271 14.94 -33.49 1.38
N SER A 272 14.81 -34.45 2.29
CA SER A 272 15.92 -34.87 3.15
C SER A 272 16.76 -35.96 2.49
N LYS A 273 17.99 -36.11 2.98
CA LYS A 273 18.84 -37.25 2.63
C LYS A 273 18.11 -38.56 2.94
N VAL A 274 18.14 -39.50 1.99
CA VAL A 274 17.53 -40.82 2.16
C VAL A 274 18.51 -41.92 1.81
N THR A 275 18.51 -42.98 2.61
CA THR A 275 19.30 -44.18 2.36
C THR A 275 18.37 -45.37 2.13
N ALA A 276 18.64 -46.15 1.09
CA ALA A 276 17.89 -47.36 0.75
C ALA A 276 18.83 -48.53 0.48
N THR A 277 18.32 -49.76 0.63
CA THR A 277 18.99 -50.98 0.16
C THR A 277 18.41 -51.36 -1.20
N TYR A 278 19.27 -51.74 -2.14
CA TYR A 278 18.84 -52.17 -3.47
C TYR A 278 17.74 -53.24 -3.39
N ASN A 279 16.72 -53.10 -4.23
CA ASN A 279 15.54 -53.95 -4.25
C ASN A 279 14.66 -53.95 -2.98
N VAL A 280 14.89 -53.11 -1.97
CA VAL A 280 13.97 -52.93 -0.83
C VAL A 280 13.20 -51.65 -1.02
N ASN A 281 11.87 -51.73 -1.15
CA ASN A 281 11.03 -50.56 -1.48
C ASN A 281 11.29 -49.41 -0.51
N LYS A 282 11.76 -48.29 -1.04
CA LYS A 282 12.03 -47.05 -0.29
C LYS A 282 11.84 -45.88 -1.23
N TYR A 283 11.33 -44.79 -0.69
CA TYR A 283 10.95 -43.60 -1.45
C TYR A 283 11.75 -42.39 -0.98
N LEU A 284 12.09 -41.51 -1.91
CA LEU A 284 12.46 -40.13 -1.64
C LEU A 284 11.14 -39.34 -1.48
N LEU A 285 10.91 -38.78 -0.29
CA LEU A 285 9.78 -37.92 0.00
C LEU A 285 10.17 -36.46 -0.22
N ILE A 286 9.35 -35.74 -0.97
CA ILE A 286 9.54 -34.34 -1.31
C ILE A 286 8.28 -33.60 -0.89
N THR A 287 8.43 -32.46 -0.22
CA THR A 287 7.30 -31.63 0.23
C THR A 287 7.43 -30.22 -0.35
N LEU A 288 6.34 -29.72 -0.94
CA LEU A 288 6.18 -28.34 -1.41
C LEU A 288 5.25 -27.59 -0.46
N LYS A 289 5.73 -26.46 0.06
CA LYS A 289 4.98 -25.53 0.89
C LYS A 289 5.08 -24.11 0.35
N ASP A 290 4.18 -23.24 0.76
CA ASP A 290 4.41 -21.79 0.65
C ASP A 290 5.36 -21.28 1.74
N ALA A 291 5.66 -19.97 1.71
CA ALA A 291 6.54 -19.31 2.67
C ALA A 291 6.00 -19.35 4.11
N SER A 292 4.67 -19.34 4.27
CA SER A 292 3.97 -19.43 5.56
C SER A 292 3.91 -20.86 6.12
N GLY A 293 4.28 -21.86 5.31
CA GLY A 293 4.35 -23.26 5.71
C GLY A 293 3.11 -24.10 5.36
N ASN A 294 2.14 -23.52 4.66
CA ASN A 294 0.97 -24.23 4.15
C ASN A 294 1.37 -25.17 3.02
N VAL A 295 0.73 -26.33 2.96
CA VAL A 295 1.04 -27.36 1.95
C VAL A 295 0.38 -27.02 0.62
N LEU A 296 1.12 -27.20 -0.48
CA LEU A 296 0.60 -26.90 -1.82
C LEU A 296 0.26 -28.19 -2.56
N ALA A 297 -1.02 -28.55 -2.58
CA ALA A 297 -1.55 -29.71 -3.30
C ALA A 297 -1.73 -29.43 -4.80
N ASN A 298 -1.79 -30.49 -5.60
CA ASN A 298 -2.05 -30.45 -7.04
C ASN A 298 -1.04 -29.63 -7.87
N LYS A 299 0.18 -29.44 -7.37
CA LYS A 299 1.26 -28.73 -8.07
C LYS A 299 2.22 -29.72 -8.73
N LYS A 300 2.67 -29.39 -9.96
CA LYS A 300 3.62 -30.21 -10.70
C LYS A 300 5.06 -29.95 -10.24
N VAL A 301 5.72 -30.99 -9.72
CA VAL A 301 7.12 -30.99 -9.29
C VAL A 301 7.95 -31.88 -10.20
N SER A 302 9.05 -31.35 -10.73
CA SER A 302 10.01 -32.10 -11.53
C SER A 302 11.08 -32.71 -10.63
N VAL A 303 11.41 -33.99 -10.85
CA VAL A 303 12.42 -34.72 -10.07
C VAL A 303 13.37 -35.46 -10.99
N LYS A 304 14.67 -35.23 -10.81
CA LYS A 304 15.76 -35.95 -11.48
C LYS A 304 16.69 -36.59 -10.46
N VAL A 305 16.80 -37.92 -10.48
CA VAL A 305 17.71 -38.70 -9.62
C VAL A 305 18.19 -39.96 -10.34
N GLY A 306 19.48 -40.00 -10.70
CA GLY A 306 20.03 -41.12 -11.46
C GLY A 306 19.34 -41.27 -12.83
N SER A 307 18.78 -42.46 -13.09
CA SER A 307 18.01 -42.73 -14.31
C SER A 307 16.53 -42.34 -14.21
N ILE A 308 16.10 -41.77 -13.08
CA ILE A 308 14.71 -41.32 -12.88
C ILE A 308 14.63 -39.84 -13.26
N ALA A 309 13.76 -39.52 -14.22
CA ALA A 309 13.34 -38.17 -14.55
C ALA A 309 11.81 -38.18 -14.71
N LYS A 310 11.08 -37.49 -13.82
CA LYS A 310 9.61 -37.49 -13.80
C LYS A 310 9.06 -36.14 -13.36
N ASN A 311 7.90 -35.79 -13.90
CA ASN A 311 7.03 -34.74 -13.34
C ASN A 311 5.92 -35.43 -12.55
N LEU A 312 5.75 -35.03 -11.29
CA LEU A 312 4.78 -35.61 -10.36
C LEU A 312 3.91 -34.51 -9.77
N THR A 313 2.66 -34.84 -9.48
CA THR A 313 1.72 -33.91 -8.86
C THR A 313 1.69 -34.12 -7.35
N THR A 314 1.81 -33.04 -6.57
CA THR A 314 1.71 -33.09 -5.11
C THR A 314 0.33 -33.55 -4.66
N ASN A 315 0.28 -34.42 -3.66
CA ASN A 315 -0.98 -34.87 -3.03
C ASN A 315 -1.55 -33.80 -2.08
N ALA A 316 -2.65 -34.12 -1.38
CA ALA A 316 -3.29 -33.25 -0.38
C ALA A 316 -2.37 -32.79 0.76
N LYS A 317 -1.25 -33.47 1.00
CA LYS A 317 -0.22 -33.09 1.99
C LYS A 317 0.93 -32.28 1.38
N GLY A 318 0.81 -31.83 0.13
CA GLY A 318 1.86 -31.13 -0.60
C GLY A 318 3.05 -32.01 -0.97
N GLN A 319 2.87 -33.34 -1.04
CA GLN A 319 3.97 -34.30 -1.14
C GLN A 319 3.99 -35.08 -2.45
N VAL A 320 5.19 -35.40 -2.94
CA VAL A 320 5.44 -36.41 -3.96
C VAL A 320 6.43 -37.45 -3.46
N SER A 321 6.26 -38.71 -3.88
CA SER A 321 7.10 -39.84 -3.48
C SER A 321 7.71 -40.52 -4.69
N VAL A 322 9.05 -40.68 -4.69
CA VAL A 322 9.79 -41.28 -5.80
C VAL A 322 10.43 -42.60 -5.36
N LEU A 323 10.06 -43.72 -6.00
CA LEU A 323 10.66 -45.03 -5.72
C LEU A 323 12.13 -45.05 -6.15
N ILE A 324 13.04 -45.08 -5.20
CA ILE A 324 14.50 -45.01 -5.45
C ILE A 324 15.20 -46.35 -5.38
N SER A 325 14.54 -47.39 -4.86
CA SER A 325 15.15 -48.69 -4.58
C SER A 325 15.53 -49.52 -5.82
N LYS A 326 15.12 -49.09 -7.01
CA LYS A 326 15.49 -49.69 -8.32
C LYS A 326 16.78 -49.12 -8.90
N LEU A 327 17.29 -48.00 -8.35
CA LEU A 327 18.56 -47.41 -8.78
C LEU A 327 19.73 -48.33 -8.41
N LEU A 328 20.80 -48.29 -9.20
CA LEU A 328 22.03 -49.04 -8.88
C LEU A 328 22.64 -48.55 -7.56
N PRO A 329 23.27 -49.44 -6.76
CA PRO A 329 24.02 -49.02 -5.59
C PRO A 329 25.10 -47.98 -5.88
N LYS A 330 24.87 -46.76 -5.41
CA LYS A 330 25.79 -45.62 -5.34
C LYS A 330 25.10 -44.45 -4.63
N THR A 331 25.81 -43.35 -4.47
CA THR A 331 25.24 -42.06 -4.05
C THR A 331 24.82 -41.26 -5.27
N TYR A 332 23.62 -40.66 -5.22
CA TYR A 332 23.06 -39.79 -6.25
C TYR A 332 22.75 -38.42 -5.64
N ALA A 333 22.97 -37.36 -6.42
CA ALA A 333 22.33 -36.08 -6.18
C ALA A 333 20.95 -36.08 -6.85
N ALA A 334 19.91 -35.76 -6.10
CA ALA A 334 18.58 -35.50 -6.61
C ALA A 334 18.43 -33.99 -6.84
N SER A 335 17.96 -33.61 -8.03
CA SER A 335 17.57 -32.24 -8.37
C SER A 335 16.05 -32.18 -8.47
N ILE A 336 15.44 -31.25 -7.74
CA ILE A 336 13.99 -31.14 -7.61
C ILE A 336 13.62 -29.68 -7.88
N SER A 337 12.59 -29.45 -8.71
CA SER A 337 12.13 -28.10 -9.02
C SER A 337 10.62 -28.01 -9.12
N PHE A 338 10.11 -26.85 -8.71
CA PHE A 338 8.77 -26.36 -8.98
C PHE A 338 8.92 -25.10 -9.80
N ALA A 339 8.33 -25.07 -11.00
CA ALA A 339 8.53 -23.98 -11.96
C ALA A 339 7.78 -22.68 -11.58
N GLY A 340 6.93 -22.71 -10.56
CA GLY A 340 5.97 -21.65 -10.28
C GLY A 340 4.68 -21.84 -11.09
N ASP A 341 3.70 -21.00 -10.79
CA ASP A 341 2.45 -20.85 -11.55
C ASP A 341 1.93 -19.40 -11.44
N SER A 342 0.66 -19.14 -11.76
CA SER A 342 0.06 -17.81 -11.67
C SER A 342 0.04 -17.24 -10.25
N TYR A 343 0.05 -18.09 -9.24
CA TYR A 343 -0.12 -17.70 -7.83
C TYR A 343 1.18 -17.75 -7.04
N TYR A 344 2.08 -18.65 -7.43
CA TYR A 344 3.25 -19.02 -6.64
C TYR A 344 4.55 -18.88 -7.43
N ASN A 345 5.60 -18.40 -6.76
CA ASN A 345 6.94 -18.34 -7.32
C ASN A 345 7.61 -19.71 -7.39
N LYS A 346 8.56 -19.85 -8.33
CA LYS A 346 9.38 -21.04 -8.50
C LYS A 346 10.25 -21.32 -7.28
N SER A 347 10.54 -22.60 -7.02
CA SER A 347 11.51 -23.02 -6.01
C SER A 347 12.24 -24.29 -6.43
N SER A 348 13.35 -24.59 -5.77
CA SER A 348 14.11 -25.80 -6.04
C SER A 348 14.74 -26.36 -4.77
N ALA A 349 15.05 -27.65 -4.79
CA ALA A 349 15.72 -28.34 -3.72
C ALA A 349 16.71 -29.37 -4.26
N LYS A 350 17.73 -29.69 -3.44
CA LYS A 350 18.66 -30.78 -3.68
C LYS A 350 18.58 -31.77 -2.51
N ALA A 351 18.72 -33.06 -2.81
CA ALA A 351 18.79 -34.09 -1.79
C ALA A 351 19.81 -35.17 -2.16
N THR A 352 20.41 -35.78 -1.13
CA THR A 352 21.35 -36.89 -1.31
C THR A 352 20.62 -38.23 -1.18
N VAL A 353 20.68 -39.05 -2.23
CA VAL A 353 20.08 -40.39 -2.24
C VAL A 353 21.17 -41.44 -2.24
N VAL A 354 21.26 -42.24 -1.18
CA VAL A 354 22.27 -43.28 -1.03
C VAL A 354 21.63 -44.65 -1.22
N ILE A 355 22.07 -45.40 -2.24
CA ILE A 355 21.66 -46.78 -2.45
C ILE A 355 22.78 -47.72 -2.02
N LYS A 356 22.55 -48.47 -0.95
CA LYS A 356 23.46 -49.51 -0.47
C LYS A 356 23.24 -50.82 -1.24
N LYS A 357 24.32 -51.55 -1.48
CA LYS A 357 24.26 -52.92 -2.01
C LYS A 357 23.43 -53.81 -1.09
N ALA A 358 22.67 -54.72 -1.69
CA ALA A 358 21.85 -55.67 -0.96
C ALA A 358 22.65 -56.91 -0.56
N SER A 359 22.33 -57.51 0.59
CA SER A 359 22.95 -58.77 1.01
C SER A 359 22.17 -59.96 0.43
N PRO A 360 22.79 -60.80 -0.41
CA PRO A 360 22.13 -61.98 -0.96
C PRO A 360 22.03 -63.09 0.10
N LYS A 361 21.15 -64.07 -0.15
CA LYS A 361 20.95 -65.25 0.70
C LYS A 361 21.69 -66.45 0.11
N LEU A 362 22.79 -66.84 0.75
CA LEU A 362 23.56 -68.05 0.42
C LEU A 362 23.21 -69.19 1.40
N THR A 363 22.64 -70.27 0.87
CA THR A 363 22.27 -71.47 1.65
C THR A 363 23.16 -72.64 1.26
N ALA A 364 23.83 -73.21 2.26
CA ALA A 364 24.68 -74.38 2.15
C ALA A 364 24.40 -75.28 3.36
N LYS A 365 23.98 -76.53 3.12
CA LYS A 365 23.64 -77.50 4.17
C LYS A 365 24.76 -78.52 4.32
N ALA A 366 24.94 -79.05 5.53
CA ALA A 366 25.86 -80.16 5.73
C ALA A 366 25.50 -81.34 4.82
N LYS A 367 26.51 -82.06 4.32
CA LYS A 367 26.29 -83.21 3.44
C LYS A 367 27.27 -84.33 3.73
N THR A 368 26.76 -85.55 3.72
CA THR A 368 27.55 -86.77 3.89
C THR A 368 27.74 -87.48 2.55
N PHE A 369 28.96 -87.95 2.29
CA PHE A 369 29.29 -88.78 1.14
C PHE A 369 30.05 -90.03 1.60
N ARG A 370 29.91 -91.14 0.86
CA ARG A 370 30.74 -92.34 1.06
C ARG A 370 32.11 -92.18 0.37
N VAL A 371 33.17 -92.81 0.89
CA VAL A 371 34.53 -92.75 0.33
C VAL A 371 34.51 -93.19 -1.13
N LYS A 372 33.80 -94.28 -1.44
CA LYS A 372 33.70 -94.89 -2.77
C LYS A 372 33.19 -93.97 -3.90
N VAL A 373 32.55 -92.85 -3.56
CA VAL A 373 32.05 -91.89 -4.57
C VAL A 373 33.22 -91.08 -5.14
N LYS A 374 33.63 -91.39 -6.37
CA LYS A 374 34.75 -90.72 -7.08
C LYS A 374 34.52 -89.21 -7.26
N SER A 375 33.28 -88.79 -7.57
CA SER A 375 32.91 -87.38 -7.75
C SER A 375 31.72 -87.02 -6.87
N LYS A 376 31.98 -86.25 -5.80
CA LYS A 376 30.99 -85.90 -4.78
C LYS A 376 30.29 -84.60 -5.18
N LYS A 377 29.02 -84.70 -5.60
CA LYS A 377 28.19 -83.56 -6.04
C LYS A 377 27.64 -82.79 -4.84
N TYR A 378 28.24 -81.65 -4.51
CA TYR A 378 27.78 -80.77 -3.43
C TYR A 378 26.99 -79.58 -4.00
N LYS A 379 25.77 -79.36 -3.51
CA LYS A 379 24.85 -78.33 -4.01
C LYS A 379 24.67 -77.21 -3.00
N ILE A 380 24.71 -75.96 -3.47
CA ILE A 380 24.33 -74.78 -2.70
C ILE A 380 23.25 -74.00 -3.44
N THR A 381 22.52 -73.15 -2.74
CA THR A 381 21.54 -72.24 -3.33
C THR A 381 21.94 -70.79 -3.06
N LEU A 382 21.90 -69.95 -4.10
CA LEU A 382 22.11 -68.51 -3.99
C LEU A 382 20.87 -67.77 -4.52
N LYS A 383 20.27 -66.96 -3.65
CA LYS A 383 19.12 -66.10 -3.94
C LYS A 383 19.45 -64.65 -3.57
N ASN A 384 18.75 -63.69 -4.16
CA ASN A 384 18.89 -62.28 -3.77
C ASN A 384 18.15 -61.99 -2.43
N ASN A 385 18.17 -60.74 -1.98
CA ASN A 385 17.49 -60.28 -0.76
C ASN A 385 15.95 -60.35 -0.82
N LYS A 386 15.35 -60.54 -2.00
CA LYS A 386 13.91 -60.79 -2.20
C LYS A 386 13.58 -62.27 -2.40
N GLY A 387 14.56 -63.17 -2.28
CA GLY A 387 14.37 -64.61 -2.49
C GLY A 387 14.33 -65.05 -3.96
N ALA A 388 14.50 -64.14 -4.92
CA ALA A 388 14.60 -64.48 -6.33
C ALA A 388 15.94 -65.17 -6.64
N VAL A 389 15.94 -66.08 -7.61
CA VAL A 389 17.12 -66.84 -8.01
C VAL A 389 18.16 -65.95 -8.67
N MET A 390 19.43 -66.09 -8.27
CA MET A 390 20.54 -65.43 -8.95
C MET A 390 21.13 -66.41 -9.97
N LYS A 391 20.55 -66.51 -11.19
CA LYS A 391 21.00 -67.45 -12.26
C LYS A 391 22.38 -67.06 -12.79
N ASN A 392 23.12 -68.04 -13.34
CA ASN A 392 24.41 -67.88 -14.02
C ASN A 392 25.47 -67.13 -13.17
N THR A 393 25.34 -67.18 -11.84
CA THR A 393 26.18 -66.44 -10.91
C THR A 393 27.31 -67.34 -10.42
N LYS A 394 28.55 -66.88 -10.58
CA LYS A 394 29.75 -67.61 -10.15
C LYS A 394 29.85 -67.62 -8.61
N VAL A 395 30.05 -68.81 -8.06
CA VAL A 395 30.34 -69.07 -6.64
C VAL A 395 31.53 -70.00 -6.55
N THR A 396 32.35 -69.81 -5.52
CA THR A 396 33.52 -70.65 -5.26
C THR A 396 33.32 -71.46 -3.98
N LEU A 397 33.89 -72.65 -3.96
CA LEU A 397 33.94 -73.53 -2.80
C LEU A 397 35.38 -73.96 -2.58
N THR A 398 35.92 -73.66 -1.41
CA THR A 398 37.24 -74.14 -0.99
C THR A 398 37.06 -75.22 0.07
N VAL A 399 37.60 -76.42 -0.18
CA VAL A 399 37.57 -77.55 0.75
C VAL A 399 38.85 -78.37 0.61
N ASN A 400 39.46 -78.74 1.73
CA ASN A 400 40.75 -79.45 1.76
C ASN A 400 41.79 -78.78 0.84
N LYS A 401 42.02 -77.47 1.06
CA LYS A 401 42.95 -76.58 0.32
C LYS A 401 42.71 -76.42 -1.20
N LYS A 402 41.76 -77.14 -1.82
CA LYS A 402 41.40 -76.98 -3.24
C LYS A 402 40.17 -76.11 -3.41
N THR A 403 40.20 -75.24 -4.43
CA THR A 403 39.09 -74.36 -4.79
C THR A 403 38.39 -74.85 -6.06
N TYR A 404 37.07 -74.88 -6.01
CA TYR A 404 36.17 -75.23 -7.11
C TYR A 404 35.31 -74.02 -7.46
N SER A 405 34.96 -73.88 -8.74
CA SER A 405 34.05 -72.84 -9.22
C SER A 405 32.84 -73.48 -9.88
N ALA A 406 31.66 -72.94 -9.61
CA ALA A 406 30.42 -73.33 -10.27
C ALA A 406 29.55 -72.10 -10.52
N LYS A 407 28.68 -72.18 -11.53
CA LYS A 407 27.63 -71.19 -11.75
C LYS A 407 26.28 -71.75 -11.30
N THR A 408 25.42 -70.88 -10.80
CA THR A 408 24.05 -71.23 -10.44
C THR A 408 23.19 -71.48 -11.69
N ASN A 409 22.29 -72.46 -11.62
CA ASN A 409 21.33 -72.75 -12.68
C ASN A 409 20.03 -71.91 -12.56
N SER A 410 19.00 -72.24 -13.35
CA SER A 410 17.67 -71.61 -13.32
C SER A 410 16.96 -71.70 -11.96
N LYS A 411 17.34 -72.66 -11.11
CA LYS A 411 16.81 -72.82 -9.74
C LYS A 411 17.68 -72.11 -8.69
N GLY A 412 18.69 -71.35 -9.10
CA GLY A 412 19.65 -70.70 -8.21
C GLY A 412 20.65 -71.68 -7.57
N ILE A 413 20.77 -72.90 -8.10
CA ILE A 413 21.59 -73.97 -7.52
C ILE A 413 22.93 -74.04 -8.24
N ALA A 414 24.03 -73.96 -7.49
CA ALA A 414 25.37 -74.28 -7.99
C ALA A 414 25.78 -75.68 -7.51
N THR A 415 26.29 -76.52 -8.42
CA THR A 415 26.73 -77.88 -8.12
C THR A 415 28.24 -78.01 -8.30
N PHE A 416 28.95 -78.29 -7.21
CA PHE A 416 30.40 -78.53 -7.22
C PHE A 416 30.70 -80.02 -7.34
N LYS A 417 31.61 -80.39 -8.25
CA LYS A 417 32.13 -81.75 -8.41
C LYS A 417 33.42 -81.90 -7.61
N ILE A 418 33.33 -82.39 -6.38
CA ILE A 418 34.47 -82.49 -5.45
C ILE A 418 35.17 -83.85 -5.63
N THR A 419 36.47 -83.83 -5.91
CA THR A 419 37.28 -85.04 -6.18
C THR A 419 38.44 -85.24 -5.21
N ASN A 420 38.82 -84.22 -4.43
CA ASN A 420 39.97 -84.25 -3.52
C ASN A 420 39.67 -84.75 -2.09
N LEU A 421 38.51 -85.37 -1.87
CA LEU A 421 38.12 -85.93 -0.56
C LEU A 421 38.14 -87.47 -0.62
N LYS A 422 39.33 -88.05 -0.44
CA LYS A 422 39.60 -89.50 -0.59
C LYS A 422 39.64 -90.28 0.73
N LYS A 423 39.74 -89.61 1.88
CA LYS A 423 39.81 -90.23 3.22
C LYS A 423 38.57 -89.91 4.05
N LYS A 424 38.20 -90.80 4.99
CA LYS A 424 37.16 -90.56 6.00
C LYS A 424 37.53 -89.30 6.80
N GLY A 425 36.55 -88.47 7.12
CA GLY A 425 36.80 -87.25 7.89
C GLY A 425 35.66 -86.24 7.83
N LYS A 426 35.74 -85.20 8.67
CA LYS A 426 34.89 -84.01 8.60
C LYS A 426 35.71 -82.88 7.97
N PHE A 427 35.21 -82.31 6.89
CA PHE A 427 35.87 -81.23 6.15
C PHE A 427 35.00 -79.96 6.18
N THR A 428 35.61 -78.82 6.50
CA THR A 428 34.94 -77.52 6.41
C THR A 428 35.01 -77.01 4.98
N ALA A 429 33.86 -76.86 4.33
CA ALA A 429 33.73 -76.20 3.04
C ALA A 429 33.44 -74.71 3.26
N VAL A 430 34.25 -73.84 2.66
CA VAL A 430 34.06 -72.39 2.66
C VAL A 430 33.52 -71.99 1.30
N ILE A 431 32.27 -71.54 1.25
CA ILE A 431 31.57 -71.12 0.04
C ILE A 431 31.56 -69.59 -0.01
N LYS A 432 32.01 -69.01 -1.13
CA LYS A 432 32.09 -67.57 -1.32
C LYS A 432 31.33 -67.14 -2.58
N TYR A 433 30.60 -66.05 -2.45
CA TYR A 433 30.15 -65.21 -3.55
C TYR A 433 30.89 -63.87 -3.44
N ALA A 434 31.57 -63.46 -4.51
CA ALA A 434 32.43 -62.28 -4.51
C ALA A 434 31.67 -60.94 -4.48
N GLY A 435 30.35 -60.95 -4.66
CA GLY A 435 29.55 -59.73 -4.83
C GLY A 435 29.51 -59.28 -6.29
N ASN A 436 28.77 -58.21 -6.56
CA ASN A 436 28.78 -57.48 -7.82
C ASN A 436 28.36 -56.01 -7.60
N LYS A 437 27.99 -55.28 -8.67
CA LYS A 437 27.51 -53.90 -8.56
C LYS A 437 26.21 -53.75 -7.75
N TYR A 438 25.41 -54.80 -7.63
CA TYR A 438 24.12 -54.80 -6.93
C TYR A 438 24.19 -55.38 -5.50
N TYR A 439 24.99 -56.43 -5.32
CA TYR A 439 24.96 -57.27 -4.13
C TYR A 439 26.32 -57.35 -3.43
N ASN A 440 26.28 -57.43 -2.10
CA ASN A 440 27.45 -57.60 -1.25
C ASN A 440 28.10 -58.98 -1.45
N LYS A 441 29.40 -59.06 -1.19
CA LYS A 441 30.09 -60.34 -1.03
C LYS A 441 29.52 -61.09 0.18
N ILE A 442 29.41 -62.42 0.09
CA ILE A 442 28.99 -63.26 1.21
C ILE A 442 29.84 -64.52 1.29
N THR A 443 30.16 -64.94 2.51
CA THR A 443 30.86 -66.19 2.80
C THR A 443 30.00 -67.04 3.72
N LYS A 444 29.88 -68.34 3.44
CA LYS A 444 29.19 -69.31 4.29
C LYS A 444 30.06 -70.54 4.48
N LYS A 445 30.12 -71.08 5.70
CA LYS A 445 30.77 -72.35 6.00
C LYS A 445 29.73 -73.46 6.06
N ALA A 446 30.11 -74.66 5.64
CA ALA A 446 29.30 -75.87 5.76
C ALA A 446 30.18 -77.10 5.97
N THR A 447 29.66 -78.13 6.63
CA THR A 447 30.41 -79.36 6.91
C THR A 447 30.14 -80.43 5.86
N ILE A 448 31.21 -80.99 5.29
CA ILE A 448 31.17 -82.16 4.42
C ILE A 448 31.76 -83.34 5.19
N LYS A 449 30.95 -84.38 5.46
CA LYS A 449 31.38 -85.59 6.16
C LYS A 449 31.64 -86.71 5.15
N ILE A 450 32.80 -87.33 5.21
CA ILE A 450 33.13 -88.53 4.45
C ILE A 450 33.07 -89.74 5.38
N ILE A 451 32.21 -90.69 5.05
CA ILE A 451 32.04 -91.98 5.76
C ILE A 451 32.49 -93.13 4.84
N LYS A 452 32.65 -94.34 5.39
CA LYS A 452 33.04 -95.53 4.60
C LYS A 452 32.09 -95.71 3.40
#